data_AF-A0A2E0XS53-F1
#
_entry.id   AF-A0A2E0XS53-F1
#
_cell.length_a   1.000
_cell.length_b   1.000
_cell.length_c   1.000
_cell.angle_alpha   90.00
_cell.angle_beta   90.00
_cell.angle_gamma   90.00
#
_symmetry.space_group_name_H-M   'P 1'
#
loop_
_entity.id
_entity.type
_entity.pdbx_description
1 polymer ?
#
loop_
_entity_poly.entity_id
_entity_poly.type
_entity_poly.pdbx_seq_one_letter_code
_entity_poly.pdbx_strand_id
1 'polypeptide(L)' 'MKSVPDRHNISDKVFQLLELLLPGPRSLWTGIAKNNRPFITGLFWIFSTGAAWPDLAERYGG' A
#
# COMPACT_ATOMS: atom_id res chain seq x y z
N MET A 1 -19.76 -1.35 8.93
CA MET A 1 -19.67 -1.38 7.45
C MET A 1 -18.85 -2.60 7.08
N LYS A 2 -19.42 -3.57 6.35
CA LYS A 2 -18.70 -4.77 5.92
C LYS A 2 -17.72 -4.34 4.84
N SER A 3 -16.43 -4.40 5.12
CA SER A 3 -15.37 -4.14 4.15
C SER A 3 -15.60 -5.07 2.96
N VAL A 4 -15.82 -4.49 1.78
CA VAL A 4 -15.76 -5.24 0.51
C VAL A 4 -14.42 -5.97 0.51
N PRO A 5 -14.37 -7.28 0.22
CA PRO A 5 -13.09 -7.99 0.11
C PRO A 5 -12.30 -7.36 -1.05
N ASP A 6 -11.45 -6.41 -0.72
CA ASP A 6 -10.48 -5.86 -1.65
C ASP A 6 -9.45 -6.98 -1.86
N ARG A 7 -9.47 -7.57 -3.06
CA ARG A 7 -8.57 -8.68 -3.47
C ARG A 7 -7.08 -8.36 -3.29
N HIS A 8 -6.74 -7.09 -3.08
CA HIS A 8 -5.38 -6.61 -2.86
C HIS A 8 -5.10 -6.30 -1.37
N ASN A 9 -6.11 -6.39 -0.49
CA ASN A 9 -5.92 -6.15 0.92
C ASN A 9 -5.26 -7.36 1.60
N ILE A 10 -4.06 -7.13 2.11
CA ILE A 10 -3.30 -8.12 2.87
C ILE A 10 -3.75 -8.16 4.33
N SER A 11 -3.63 -9.33 4.96
CA SER A 11 -3.87 -9.49 6.39
C SER A 11 -2.87 -8.68 7.21
N ASP A 12 -3.29 -8.20 8.39
CA ASP A 12 -2.43 -7.44 9.31
C ASP A 12 -1.14 -8.19 9.68
N LYS A 13 -1.19 -9.52 9.79
CA LYS A 13 -0.01 -10.34 10.07
C LYS A 13 1.03 -10.28 8.94
N VAL A 14 0.56 -10.35 7.69
CA VAL A 14 1.43 -10.25 6.51
C VAL A 14 2.01 -8.84 6.42
N PHE A 15 1.19 -7.84 6.71
CA PHE A 15 1.62 -6.45 6.73
C PHE A 15 2.72 -6.20 7.77
N GLN A 16 2.59 -6.72 9.00
CA GLN A 16 3.61 -6.58 10.05
C GLN A 16 4.95 -7.21 9.66
N LEU A 17 4.94 -8.33 8.94
CA LEU A 17 6.17 -8.96 8.43
C LEU A 17 6.83 -8.09 7.36
N LEU A 18 6.04 -7.51 6.45
CA LEU A 18 6.53 -6.62 5.40
C LEU A 18 7.03 -5.29 5.96
N GLU A 19 6.35 -4.74 6.97
CA GLU A 19 6.72 -3.47 7.61
C GLU A 19 8.14 -3.51 8.20
N LEU A 20 8.57 -4.65 8.72
CA LEU A 20 9.93 -4.86 9.25
C LEU A 20 11.00 -4.88 8.14
N LEU A 21 10.62 -5.16 6.90
CA LEU A 21 11.52 -5.24 5.74
C LEU A 21 11.64 -3.92 4.97
N LEU A 22 10.81 -2.93 5.31
CA LEU A 22 10.82 -1.63 4.66
C LEU A 22 11.97 -0.75 5.20
N PRO A 23 12.78 -0.12 4.32
CA PRO A 23 13.92 0.66 4.74
C PRO A 23 13.48 2.00 5.36
N GLY A 24 13.54 2.10 6.69
CA GLY A 24 13.59 3.38 7.39
C GLY A 24 12.31 4.25 7.33
N PRO A 25 12.31 5.38 8.06
CA PRO A 25 11.11 6.04 8.55
C PRO A 25 10.22 6.63 7.43
N ARG A 26 8.93 6.77 7.75
CA ARG A 26 7.82 7.36 6.97
C ARG A 26 8.17 8.58 6.08
N SER A 27 9.22 9.33 6.41
CA SER A 27 9.66 10.53 5.69
C SER A 27 10.40 10.27 4.36
N LEU A 28 10.89 9.05 4.09
CA LEU A 28 11.54 8.72 2.81
C LEU A 28 10.53 8.39 1.70
N TRP A 29 9.30 8.04 2.09
CA TRP A 29 8.20 7.75 1.18
C TRP A 29 7.65 9.08 0.70
N THR A 30 7.97 9.42 -0.55
CA THR A 30 7.61 10.67 -1.25
C THR A 30 6.16 11.11 -1.01
N GLY A 31 5.87 11.90 0.04
CA GLY A 31 4.68 12.74 0.28
C GLY A 31 3.27 12.12 0.27
N ILE A 32 3.12 10.90 -0.26
CA ILE A 32 1.89 10.26 -0.72
C ILE A 32 1.40 9.27 0.36
N ALA A 33 2.32 8.60 1.04
CA ALA A 33 2.00 7.60 2.04
C ALA A 33 1.94 8.20 3.46
N LYS A 34 0.76 8.68 3.89
CA LYS A 34 0.53 9.06 5.30
C LYS A 34 0.81 7.91 6.27
N ASN A 35 0.64 6.66 5.81
CA ASN A 35 0.86 5.41 6.56
C ASN A 35 1.39 4.30 5.64
N ASN A 36 2.14 3.34 6.20
CA ASN A 36 2.75 2.22 5.46
C ASN A 36 1.72 1.24 4.86
N ARG A 37 0.54 1.11 5.48
CA ARG A 37 -0.53 0.18 5.06
C ARG A 37 -1.14 0.52 3.69
N PRO A 38 -1.71 1.72 3.47
CA PRO A 38 -2.25 2.07 2.15
C PRO A 38 -1.17 2.05 1.06
N PHE A 39 0.07 2.35 1.41
CA PHE A 39 1.20 2.28 0.49
C PHE A 39 1.48 0.85 -0.01
N ILE A 40 1.64 -0.11 0.91
CA ILE A 40 1.87 -1.52 0.55
C ILE A 40 0.68 -2.09 -0.23
N THR A 41 -0.54 -1.76 0.17
CA THR A 41 -1.75 -2.17 -0.57
C THR A 41 -1.79 -1.54 -1.97
N GLY A 42 -1.34 -0.30 -2.13
CA GLY A 42 -1.20 0.38 -3.42
C GLY A 42 -0.15 -0.24 -4.34
N LEU A 43 1.01 -0.63 -3.79
CA LEU A 43 2.03 -1.40 -4.50
C LEU A 43 1.49 -2.74 -5.03
N PHE A 44 0.79 -3.50 -4.19
CA PHE A 44 0.16 -4.75 -4.62
C PHE A 44 -0.91 -4.52 -5.69
N TRP A 45 -1.64 -3.41 -5.62
CA TRP A 45 -2.58 -3.03 -6.66
C TRP A 45 -1.87 -2.73 -7.99
N ILE A 46 -0.77 -1.97 -7.99
CA ILE A 46 0.05 -1.69 -9.18
C ILE A 46 0.57 -3.01 -9.77
N PHE A 47 1.16 -3.89 -8.96
CA PHE A 47 1.65 -5.18 -9.44
C PHE A 47 0.55 -6.10 -9.98
N SER A 48 -0.64 -6.06 -9.36
CA SER A 48 -1.77 -6.87 -9.81
C SER A 48 -2.44 -6.33 -11.08
N THR A 49 -2.33 -5.03 -11.36
CA THR A 49 -3.02 -4.38 -12.49
C THR A 49 -2.10 -4.02 -13.64
N GLY A 50 -0.79 -3.93 -13.39
CA GLY A 50 0.18 -3.40 -14.34
C GLY A 50 0.06 -1.89 -14.57
N ALA A 51 -0.69 -1.17 -13.72
CA ALA A 51 -0.85 0.28 -13.83
C ALA A 51 0.50 1.00 -13.70
N ALA A 52 0.65 2.14 -14.38
CA ALA A 52 1.83 2.96 -14.21
C ALA A 52 1.86 3.58 -12.81
N TRP A 53 3.06 3.78 -12.25
CA TRP A 53 3.23 4.37 -10.91
C TRP A 53 2.51 5.72 -10.69
N PRO A 54 2.46 6.64 -11.68
CA PRO A 54 1.70 7.88 -11.55
C PRO A 54 0.18 7.69 -11.43
N ASP A 55 -0.36 6.55 -11.89
CA ASP A 55 -1.79 6.23 -11.88
C ASP A 55 -2.23 5.52 -10.59
N LEU A 56 -1.49 5.73 -9.49
CA LEU A 56 -1.85 5.15 -8.20
C LEU A 56 -3.25 5.64 -7.81
N ALA A 57 -4.16 4.70 -7.54
CA ALA A 57 -5.51 5.06 -7.13
C ALA A 57 -5.49 5.93 -5.85
N GLU A 58 -6.25 7.02 -5.86
CA GLU A 58 -6.34 8.04 -4.78
C GLU A 58 -6.59 7.40 -3.39
N ARG A 59 -7.33 6.29 -3.34
CA ARG A 59 -7.59 5.52 -2.11
C ARG A 59 -6.33 4.96 -1.41
N TYR A 60 -5.19 4.90 -2.09
CA TYR A 60 -3.91 4.44 -1.56
C TYR A 60 -2.92 5.58 -1.28
N GLY A 61 -3.31 6.83 -1.56
CA GLY A 61 -2.50 8.03 -1.27
C GLY A 61 -2.09 8.86 -2.49
N GLY A 62 -2.62 8.56 -3.69
CA GLY A 62 -2.45 9.37 -4.89
C GLY A 62 -2.87 10.82 -4.72
#